data_AF-A0A436CWZ5-F1
#
_entry.id   AF-A0A436CWZ5-F1
#
_cell.length_a   1.000
_cell.length_b   1.000
_cell.length_c   1.000
_cell.angle_alpha   90.00
_cell.angle_beta   90.00
_cell.angle_gamma   90.00
#
_symmetry.space_group_name_H-M   'P 1'
#
loop_
_entity.id
_entity.type
_entity.pdbx_description
1 polymer ?
#
loop_
_entity_poly.entity_id
_entity_poly.type
_entity_poly.pdbx_seq_one_letter_code
_entity_poly.pdbx_strand_id
1 'polypeptide(L)'
;RITRAKARIADAGVPFETPGAVERSERLAAVAAMVYLVFNEGYSTNSGEAPARAPLCEEAIRLARLLLRLFQTEPEIMGLTALLLLQHARAPARFDESGEIVLLEDQDRSLWSRKMIDEGLALVDKALRHRKPGPYQVQAAIAALHARAEKAEDTDWNEIDLLYRLLEQMQPSPVVTLNRAVAVSKVRGPGEALAMIEPLEERLSGYFHFFGLKGGLLMQLDRGDEARVAFDRAIALANTAAEAAHIRMHIDRLIKDGAVRPPAKKAN
;
A
#
# COMPACT_ATOMS: atom_id res chain seq x y z
N ARG A 1 33.23 -7.14 14.70
CA ARG A 1 32.11 -8.07 14.37
C ARG A 1 32.12 -8.51 12.91
N ILE A 2 32.39 -7.62 11.94
CA ILE A 2 32.53 -7.96 10.49
C ILE A 2 33.65 -8.97 10.22
N THR A 3 34.77 -8.92 10.96
CA THR A 3 35.91 -9.84 10.78
C THR A 3 35.59 -11.31 11.05
N ARG A 4 34.73 -11.60 12.05
CA ARG A 4 34.29 -12.98 12.34
C ARG A 4 33.28 -13.50 11.30
N ALA A 5 32.42 -12.63 10.78
CA ALA A 5 31.55 -12.99 9.65
C ALA A 5 32.36 -13.27 8.39
N LYS A 6 33.38 -12.46 8.10
CA LYS A 6 34.31 -12.67 6.98
C LYS A 6 35.12 -13.98 7.12
N ALA A 7 35.64 -14.27 8.31
CA ALA A 7 36.38 -15.52 8.57
C ALA A 7 35.50 -16.76 8.37
N ARG A 8 34.24 -16.72 8.83
CA ARG A 8 33.29 -17.84 8.68
C ARG A 8 32.84 -18.07 7.24
N ILE A 9 32.88 -17.03 6.40
CA ILE A 9 32.62 -17.11 4.96
C ILE A 9 33.85 -17.66 4.21
N ALA A 10 35.06 -17.30 4.66
CA ALA A 10 36.30 -17.81 4.08
C ALA A 10 36.52 -19.32 4.37
N ASP A 11 36.18 -19.78 5.57
CA ASP A 11 36.29 -21.19 5.97
C ASP A 11 35.25 -22.11 5.30
N ALA A 12 34.18 -21.55 4.72
CA ALA A 12 33.10 -22.33 4.11
C ALA A 12 33.46 -22.92 2.74
N GLY A 13 34.61 -22.55 2.15
CA GLY A 13 35.08 -23.11 0.88
C GLY A 13 34.18 -22.88 -0.33
N VAL A 14 33.14 -22.04 -0.21
CA VAL A 14 32.25 -21.68 -1.32
C VAL A 14 33.01 -20.65 -2.17
N PRO A 15 33.29 -20.94 -3.46
CA PRO A 15 33.91 -19.97 -4.35
C PRO A 15 33.07 -18.69 -4.34
N PHE A 16 33.68 -17.57 -3.94
CA PHE A 16 33.07 -16.24 -4.10
C PHE A 16 33.20 -15.82 -5.56
N GLU A 17 32.60 -16.60 -6.45
CA GLU A 17 32.57 -16.32 -7.89
C GLU A 17 31.57 -15.20 -8.17
N THR A 18 31.87 -14.43 -9.22
CA THR A 18 30.93 -13.40 -9.67
C THR A 18 29.68 -14.11 -10.20
N PRO A 19 28.50 -13.90 -9.61
CA PRO A 19 27.30 -14.62 -10.02
C PRO A 19 27.02 -14.37 -11.50
N GLY A 20 26.57 -15.42 -12.18
CA GLY A 20 26.10 -15.36 -13.55
C GLY A 20 24.91 -14.40 -13.71
N ALA A 21 24.55 -14.06 -14.94
CA ALA A 21 23.50 -13.05 -15.20
C ALA A 21 22.14 -13.42 -14.59
N VAL A 22 21.75 -14.70 -14.65
CA VAL A 22 20.49 -15.19 -14.08
C VAL A 22 20.49 -15.09 -12.56
N GLU A 23 21.52 -15.65 -11.92
CA GLU A 23 21.66 -15.61 -10.45
C GLU A 23 21.76 -14.18 -9.92
N ARG A 24 22.42 -13.27 -10.66
CA ARG A 24 22.46 -11.85 -10.31
C ARG A 24 21.07 -11.22 -10.35
N SER A 25 20.26 -11.57 -11.35
CA SER A 25 18.89 -11.06 -11.49
C SER A 25 17.99 -11.57 -10.37
N GLU A 26 18.08 -12.86 -10.01
CA GLU A 26 17.35 -13.46 -8.88
C GLU A 26 17.75 -12.82 -7.55
N ARG A 27 19.06 -12.66 -7.31
CA ARG A 27 19.58 -11.97 -6.11
C ARG A 27 19.11 -10.52 -6.05
N LEU A 28 19.07 -9.81 -7.18
CA LEU A 28 18.57 -8.43 -7.24
C LEU A 28 17.08 -8.36 -6.87
N ALA A 29 16.26 -9.30 -7.38
CA ALA A 29 14.84 -9.38 -7.03
C ALA A 29 14.64 -9.64 -5.53
N ALA A 30 15.42 -10.54 -4.92
CA ALA A 30 15.37 -10.81 -3.49
C ALA A 30 15.77 -9.58 -2.65
N VAL A 31 16.82 -8.85 -3.06
CA VAL A 31 17.25 -7.61 -2.39
C VAL A 31 16.18 -6.53 -2.53
N ALA A 32 15.58 -6.36 -3.70
CA ALA A 32 14.48 -5.42 -3.94
C ALA A 32 13.27 -5.71 -3.02
N ALA A 33 12.90 -7.00 -2.88
CA ALA A 33 11.86 -7.42 -1.95
C ALA A 33 12.20 -7.10 -0.50
N MET A 34 13.46 -7.30 -0.08
CA MET A 34 13.88 -6.95 1.28
C MET A 34 13.85 -5.45 1.54
N VAL A 35 14.27 -4.64 0.59
CA VAL A 35 14.18 -3.17 0.68
C VAL A 35 12.71 -2.73 0.80
N TYR A 36 11.81 -3.34 0.02
CA TYR A 36 10.38 -3.04 0.11
C TYR A 36 9.78 -3.43 1.46
N LEU A 37 10.17 -4.58 2.02
CA LEU A 37 9.70 -5.02 3.33
C LEU A 37 10.18 -4.10 4.46
N VAL A 38 11.45 -3.67 4.43
CA VAL A 38 11.97 -2.67 5.39
C VAL A 38 11.19 -1.36 5.30
N PHE A 39 10.87 -0.93 4.08
CA PHE A 39 10.04 0.26 3.89
C PHE A 39 8.65 0.08 4.50
N ASN A 40 7.95 -1.02 4.19
CA ASN A 40 6.60 -1.28 4.70
C ASN A 40 6.55 -1.35 6.23
N GLU A 41 7.57 -1.95 6.86
CA GLU A 41 7.70 -1.98 8.32
C GLU A 41 7.81 -0.56 8.89
N GLY A 42 8.66 0.29 8.30
CA GLY A 42 8.78 1.70 8.71
C GLY A 42 7.56 2.54 8.38
N TYR A 43 6.81 2.19 7.33
CA TYR A 43 5.66 2.94 6.86
C TYR A 43 4.38 2.60 7.66
N SER A 44 4.36 1.47 8.36
CA SER A 44 3.17 1.02 9.11
C SER A 44 3.16 1.48 10.57
N THR A 45 4.26 2.06 11.07
CA THR A 45 4.38 2.44 12.49
C THR A 45 3.57 3.69 12.83
N ASN A 46 2.83 3.63 13.94
CA ASN A 46 2.13 4.77 14.50
C ASN A 46 3.08 5.75 15.23
N SER A 47 2.64 6.99 15.42
CA SER A 47 3.34 8.10 16.09
C SER A 47 3.99 7.74 17.44
N GLY A 48 3.38 6.85 18.24
CA GLY A 48 3.89 6.39 19.54
C GLY A 48 5.12 5.46 19.49
N GLU A 49 5.32 4.71 18.40
CA GLU A 49 6.50 3.85 18.16
C GLU A 49 7.51 4.51 17.20
N ALA A 50 7.15 5.67 16.66
CA ALA A 50 7.91 6.41 15.66
C ALA A 50 9.37 6.68 16.04
N PRO A 51 9.75 6.98 17.30
CA PRO A 51 11.14 7.34 17.59
C PRO A 51 12.17 6.23 17.30
N ALA A 52 11.78 4.96 17.43
CA ALA A 52 12.69 3.81 17.23
C ALA A 52 12.75 3.31 15.78
N ARG A 53 11.72 3.62 14.98
CA ARG A 53 11.53 3.05 13.63
C ARG A 53 11.44 4.08 12.50
N ALA A 54 11.36 5.37 12.82
CA ALA A 54 11.41 6.48 11.87
C ALA A 54 12.54 6.39 10.80
N PRO A 55 13.75 5.86 11.08
CA PRO A 55 14.79 5.78 10.05
C PRO A 55 14.56 4.72 8.97
N LEU A 56 13.60 3.79 9.13
CA LEU A 56 13.48 2.63 8.22
C LEU A 56 13.01 3.01 6.81
N CYS A 57 12.05 3.92 6.69
CA CYS A 57 11.60 4.41 5.37
C CYS A 57 12.74 5.13 4.64
N GLU A 58 13.43 6.03 5.34
CA GLU A 58 14.55 6.80 4.78
C GLU A 58 15.71 5.89 4.37
N GLU A 59 16.03 4.89 5.20
CA GLU A 59 17.07 3.91 4.89
C GLU A 59 16.69 3.03 3.70
N ALA A 60 15.43 2.56 3.61
CA ALA A 60 14.97 1.83 2.43
C ALA A 60 15.06 2.67 1.15
N ILE A 61 14.68 3.95 1.20
CA ILE A 61 14.84 4.89 0.08
C ILE A 61 16.33 5.07 -0.27
N ARG A 62 17.20 5.21 0.74
CA ARG A 62 18.65 5.33 0.53
C ARG A 62 19.22 4.09 -0.17
N LEU A 63 18.79 2.89 0.24
CA LEU A 63 19.18 1.61 -0.36
C LEU A 63 18.63 1.46 -1.78
N ALA A 64 17.37 1.82 -2.03
CA ALA A 64 16.77 1.80 -3.37
C ALA A 64 17.54 2.72 -4.34
N ARG A 65 17.88 3.96 -3.91
CA ARG A 65 18.72 4.87 -4.70
C ARG A 65 20.13 4.32 -4.94
N LEU A 66 20.69 3.59 -3.98
CA LEU A 66 21.99 2.92 -4.18
C LEU A 66 21.90 1.83 -5.25
N LEU A 67 20.85 0.99 -5.21
CA LEU A 67 20.59 -0.01 -6.25
C LEU A 67 20.40 0.65 -7.61
N LEU A 68 19.64 1.74 -7.68
CA LEU A 68 19.41 2.48 -8.93
C LEU A 68 20.71 3.02 -9.55
N ARG A 69 21.68 3.44 -8.74
CA ARG A 69 23.01 3.87 -9.23
C ARG A 69 23.85 2.71 -9.78
N LEU A 70 23.71 1.52 -9.19
CA LEU A 70 24.43 0.31 -9.59
C LEU A 70 23.78 -0.36 -10.82
N PHE A 71 22.45 -0.28 -10.94
CA PHE A 71 21.63 -0.97 -11.93
C PHE A 71 20.79 0.04 -12.74
N GLN A 72 21.47 0.96 -13.44
CA GLN A 72 20.84 2.14 -14.05
C GLN A 72 19.85 1.84 -15.19
N THR A 73 19.88 0.62 -15.73
CA THR A 73 19.03 0.15 -16.81
C THR A 73 17.98 -0.87 -16.36
N GLU A 74 17.90 -1.16 -15.06
CA GLU A 74 16.92 -2.11 -14.51
C GLU A 74 15.60 -1.39 -14.19
N PRO A 75 14.55 -1.54 -15.03
CA PRO A 75 13.30 -0.78 -14.88
C PRO A 75 12.56 -1.14 -13.59
N GLU A 76 12.76 -2.35 -13.07
CA GLU A 76 12.11 -2.79 -11.83
C GLU A 76 12.68 -2.09 -10.59
N ILE A 77 13.97 -1.74 -10.61
CA ILE A 77 14.59 -0.93 -9.55
C ILE A 77 14.15 0.53 -9.65
N MET A 78 13.91 1.04 -10.87
CA MET A 78 13.28 2.35 -11.06
C MET A 78 11.86 2.35 -10.47
N GLY A 79 11.07 1.32 -10.78
CA GLY A 79 9.72 1.12 -10.23
C GLY A 79 9.71 1.06 -8.71
N LEU A 80 10.57 0.24 -8.10
CA LEU A 80 10.67 0.17 -6.64
C LEU A 80 11.03 1.53 -6.03
N THR A 81 12.07 2.19 -6.57
CA THR A 81 12.50 3.49 -6.04
C THR A 81 11.39 4.54 -6.16
N ALA A 82 10.68 4.56 -7.29
CA ALA A 82 9.53 5.44 -7.49
C ALA A 82 8.41 5.17 -6.49
N LEU A 83 8.05 3.90 -6.28
CA LEU A 83 7.02 3.49 -5.32
C LEU A 83 7.33 4.00 -3.91
N LEU A 84 8.56 3.78 -3.43
CA LEU A 84 8.96 4.22 -2.10
C LEU A 84 8.89 5.75 -1.96
N LEU A 85 9.36 6.49 -2.96
CA LEU A 85 9.34 7.95 -2.95
C LEU A 85 7.91 8.50 -2.96
N LEU A 86 7.04 7.96 -3.83
CA LEU A 86 5.65 8.41 -3.97
C LEU A 86 4.82 8.09 -2.71
N GLN A 87 5.08 6.96 -2.06
CA GLN A 87 4.44 6.65 -0.78
C GLN A 87 4.97 7.56 0.34
N HIS A 88 6.29 7.70 0.46
CA HIS A 88 6.91 8.47 1.53
C HIS A 88 6.71 9.98 1.40
N ALA A 89 6.47 10.49 0.19
CA ALA A 89 6.18 11.90 -0.04
C ALA A 89 5.01 12.42 0.82
N ARG A 90 4.10 11.53 1.22
CA ARG A 90 2.90 11.87 1.99
C ARG A 90 3.12 11.79 3.50
N ALA A 91 4.27 11.34 3.97
CA ALA A 91 4.54 11.10 5.39
C ALA A 91 4.13 12.27 6.32
N PRO A 92 4.36 13.55 5.98
CA PRO A 92 3.94 14.67 6.82
C PRO A 92 2.41 14.83 6.98
N ALA A 93 1.61 14.26 6.08
CA ALA A 93 0.16 14.38 6.06
C ALA A 93 -0.57 13.14 6.58
N ARG A 94 0.15 12.11 7.06
CA ARG A 94 -0.44 10.81 7.42
C ARG A 94 -1.06 10.77 8.79
N PHE A 95 -0.63 11.66 9.68
CA PHE A 95 -1.11 11.73 11.05
C PHE A 95 -1.48 13.18 11.37
N ASP A 96 -2.54 13.36 12.15
CA ASP A 96 -2.92 14.67 12.66
C ASP A 96 -2.13 15.05 13.93
N GLU A 97 -2.44 16.22 14.51
CA GLU A 97 -1.80 16.71 15.74
C GLU A 97 -2.03 15.79 16.95
N SER A 98 -3.10 14.97 16.92
CA SER A 98 -3.39 13.97 17.96
C SER A 98 -2.69 12.64 17.73
N GLY A 99 -1.97 12.50 16.60
CA GLY A 99 -1.26 11.29 16.22
C GLY A 99 -2.15 10.20 15.62
N GLU A 100 -3.38 10.55 15.22
CA GLU A 100 -4.34 9.65 14.58
C GLU A 100 -4.13 9.61 13.06
N ILE A 101 -4.39 8.46 12.44
CA ILE A 101 -4.20 8.28 11.00
C ILE A 101 -5.20 9.14 10.22
N VAL A 102 -4.72 9.89 9.22
CA VAL A 102 -5.56 10.63 8.26
C VAL A 102 -5.76 9.78 7.00
N LEU A 103 -7.02 9.55 6.60
CA LEU A 103 -7.32 8.78 5.38
C LEU A 103 -6.79 9.51 4.15
N LEU A 104 -6.37 8.74 3.14
CA LEU A 104 -5.70 9.27 1.94
C LEU A 104 -6.48 10.39 1.24
N GLU A 105 -7.81 10.33 1.27
CA GLU A 105 -8.69 11.32 0.63
C GLU A 105 -8.74 12.67 1.36
N ASP A 106 -8.40 12.72 2.66
CA ASP A 106 -8.39 13.98 3.45
C ASP A 106 -7.00 14.44 3.84
N GLN A 107 -5.97 13.72 3.44
CA GLN A 107 -4.60 14.19 3.64
C GLN A 107 -4.46 15.55 2.96
N ASP A 108 -3.94 16.53 3.70
CA ASP A 108 -3.58 17.81 3.13
C ASP A 108 -2.43 17.60 2.13
N ARG A 109 -2.78 17.63 0.84
CA ARG A 109 -1.85 17.42 -0.28
C ARG A 109 -0.81 18.53 -0.38
N SER A 110 -1.04 19.69 0.23
CA SER A 110 -0.04 20.76 0.28
C SER A 110 1.18 20.40 1.14
N LEU A 111 1.01 19.47 2.09
CA LEU A 111 2.08 18.94 2.92
C LEU A 111 2.90 17.84 2.22
N TRP A 112 2.49 17.40 1.03
CA TRP A 112 3.19 16.33 0.32
C TRP A 112 4.50 16.84 -0.27
N SER A 113 5.56 16.05 -0.15
CA SER A 113 6.88 16.40 -0.66
C SER A 113 6.90 16.42 -2.19
N ARG A 114 6.76 17.62 -2.78
CA ARG A 114 6.86 17.84 -4.22
C ARG A 114 8.15 17.28 -4.81
N LYS A 115 9.28 17.46 -4.12
CA LYS A 115 10.58 16.92 -4.54
C LYS A 115 10.56 15.41 -4.73
N MET A 116 9.99 14.66 -3.78
CA MET A 116 9.89 13.20 -3.87
C MET A 116 8.88 12.76 -4.93
N ILE A 117 7.77 13.49 -5.07
CA ILE A 117 6.78 13.26 -6.12
C ILE A 117 7.43 13.41 -7.49
N ASP A 118 8.09 14.54 -7.75
CA ASP A 118 8.68 14.84 -9.05
C ASP A 118 9.78 13.82 -9.41
N GLU A 119 10.61 13.40 -8.45
CA GLU A 119 11.59 12.33 -8.63
C GLU A 119 10.93 10.97 -8.93
N GLY A 120 9.91 10.60 -8.16
CA GLY A 120 9.17 9.35 -8.35
C GLY A 120 8.47 9.29 -9.70
N LEU A 121 7.82 10.38 -10.12
CA LEU A 121 7.17 10.48 -11.43
C LEU A 121 8.17 10.35 -12.58
N ALA A 122 9.32 11.03 -12.49
CA ALA A 122 10.38 10.91 -13.49
C ALA A 122 10.92 9.47 -13.63
N LEU A 123 10.99 8.73 -12.51
CA LEU A 123 11.39 7.33 -12.51
C LEU A 123 10.32 6.41 -13.10
N VAL A 124 9.04 6.63 -12.83
CA VAL A 124 7.93 5.90 -13.50
C VAL A 124 8.01 6.09 -15.00
N ASP A 125 8.11 7.34 -15.48
CA ASP A 125 8.18 7.65 -16.90
C ASP A 125 9.45 7.05 -17.55
N LYS A 126 10.57 7.00 -16.82
CA LYS A 126 11.79 6.33 -17.28
C LYS A 126 11.60 4.81 -17.38
N ALA A 127 11.02 4.16 -16.37
CA ALA A 127 10.79 2.72 -16.36
C ALA A 127 9.87 2.30 -17.53
N LEU A 128 8.79 3.05 -17.77
CA LEU A 128 7.84 2.78 -18.86
C LEU A 128 8.50 2.75 -20.24
N ARG A 129 9.53 3.59 -20.48
CA ARG A 129 10.28 3.61 -21.75
C ARG A 129 11.02 2.30 -22.05
N HIS A 130 11.31 1.47 -21.04
CA HIS A 130 11.93 0.16 -21.23
C HIS A 130 10.97 -0.89 -21.78
N ARG A 131 9.64 -0.66 -21.76
CA ARG A 131 8.62 -1.60 -22.26
C ARG A 131 8.72 -3.01 -21.68
N LYS A 132 9.12 -3.11 -20.41
CA LYS A 132 9.26 -4.35 -19.65
C LYS A 132 8.58 -4.16 -18.29
N PRO A 133 7.23 -4.23 -18.24
CA PRO A 133 6.50 -3.96 -17.02
C PRO A 133 6.79 -5.04 -15.96
N GLY A 134 6.81 -4.65 -14.70
CA GLY A 134 6.95 -5.56 -13.57
C GLY A 134 6.21 -5.03 -12.33
N PRO A 135 6.08 -5.87 -11.28
CA PRO A 135 5.18 -5.61 -10.16
C PRO A 135 5.39 -4.27 -9.45
N TYR A 136 6.64 -3.83 -9.23
CA TYR A 136 6.93 -2.56 -8.59
C TYR A 136 6.68 -1.37 -9.52
N GLN A 137 6.87 -1.54 -10.83
CA GLN A 137 6.52 -0.49 -11.81
C GLN A 137 5.01 -0.25 -11.82
N VAL A 138 4.20 -1.31 -11.79
CA VAL A 138 2.75 -1.21 -11.76
C VAL A 138 2.27 -0.60 -10.44
N GLN A 139 2.81 -1.03 -9.31
CA GLN A 139 2.51 -0.41 -8.01
C GLN A 139 2.91 1.07 -7.97
N ALA A 140 4.07 1.44 -8.54
CA ALA A 140 4.49 2.83 -8.63
C ALA A 140 3.57 3.66 -9.54
N ALA A 141 3.07 3.09 -10.64
CA ALA A 141 2.11 3.76 -11.50
C ALA A 141 0.78 4.03 -10.76
N ILE A 142 0.29 3.09 -9.95
CA ILE A 142 -0.89 3.31 -9.09
C ILE A 142 -0.62 4.46 -8.10
N ALA A 143 0.53 4.45 -7.42
CA ALA A 143 0.91 5.52 -6.51
C ALA A 143 1.06 6.88 -7.22
N ALA A 144 1.55 6.87 -8.47
CA ALA A 144 1.72 8.05 -9.30
C ALA A 144 0.38 8.70 -9.68
N LEU A 145 -0.67 7.92 -9.95
CA LEU A 145 -2.00 8.45 -10.23
C LEU A 145 -2.56 9.22 -9.03
N HIS A 146 -2.39 8.69 -7.82
CA HIS A 146 -2.73 9.43 -6.61
C HIS A 146 -1.89 10.70 -6.45
N ALA A 147 -0.58 10.62 -6.69
CA ALA A 147 0.34 11.75 -6.52
C ALA A 147 0.17 12.87 -7.56
N ARG A 148 -0.36 12.56 -8.74
CA ARG A 148 -0.63 13.53 -9.83
C ARG A 148 -1.92 14.32 -9.61
N ALA A 149 -2.91 13.72 -8.96
CA ALA A 149 -4.19 14.39 -8.71
C ALA A 149 -4.01 15.57 -7.74
N GLU A 150 -4.57 16.74 -8.08
CA GLU A 150 -4.52 17.91 -7.19
C GLU A 150 -5.45 17.72 -6.00
N LYS A 151 -6.62 17.11 -6.23
CA LYS A 151 -7.57 16.71 -5.20
C LYS A 151 -7.82 15.21 -5.22
N ALA A 152 -8.38 14.68 -4.14
CA ALA A 152 -8.73 13.26 -4.06
C ALA A 152 -9.76 12.85 -5.13
N GLU A 153 -10.73 13.71 -5.41
CA GLU A 153 -11.78 13.54 -6.42
C GLU A 153 -11.25 13.43 -7.85
N ASP A 154 -10.09 14.02 -8.14
CA ASP A 154 -9.47 14.00 -9.48
C ASP A 154 -8.66 12.73 -9.76
N THR A 155 -8.64 11.78 -8.81
CA THR A 155 -7.90 10.52 -8.98
C THR A 155 -8.52 9.69 -10.09
N ASP A 156 -7.71 9.26 -11.07
CA ASP A 156 -8.17 8.38 -12.15
C ASP A 156 -8.35 6.94 -11.68
N TRP A 157 -9.54 6.66 -11.14
CA TRP A 157 -9.90 5.32 -10.64
C TRP A 157 -10.04 4.27 -11.74
N ASN A 158 -10.32 4.69 -12.99
CA ASN A 158 -10.40 3.76 -14.12
C ASN A 158 -9.02 3.19 -14.45
N GLU A 159 -8.01 4.06 -14.52
CA GLU A 159 -6.63 3.64 -14.76
C GLU A 159 -6.08 2.82 -13.57
N ILE A 160 -6.47 3.16 -12.33
CA ILE A 160 -6.11 2.35 -11.15
C ILE A 160 -6.69 0.93 -11.25
N ASP A 161 -7.96 0.73 -11.65
CA ASP A 161 -8.52 -0.63 -11.85
C ASP A 161 -7.76 -1.41 -12.94
N LEU A 162 -7.40 -0.75 -14.04
CA LEU A 162 -6.60 -1.35 -15.12
C LEU A 162 -5.22 -1.81 -14.62
N LEU A 163 -4.54 -0.97 -13.86
CA LEU A 163 -3.23 -1.29 -13.28
C LEU A 163 -3.32 -2.42 -12.26
N TYR A 164 -4.36 -2.45 -11.41
CA TYR A 164 -4.57 -3.58 -10.51
C TYR A 164 -4.85 -4.88 -11.27
N ARG A 165 -5.64 -4.86 -12.34
CA ARG A 165 -5.83 -6.05 -13.20
C ARG A 165 -4.51 -6.57 -13.75
N LEU A 166 -3.64 -5.67 -14.21
CA LEU A 166 -2.30 -6.05 -14.68
C LEU A 166 -1.46 -6.65 -13.54
N LEU A 167 -1.51 -6.06 -12.35
CA LEU A 167 -0.81 -6.56 -11.17
C LEU A 167 -1.31 -7.95 -10.75
N GLU A 168 -2.62 -8.21 -10.79
CA GLU A 168 -3.20 -9.54 -10.50
C GLU A 168 -2.68 -10.62 -11.44
N GLN A 169 -2.46 -10.29 -12.72
CA GLN A 169 -1.89 -11.24 -13.69
C GLN A 169 -0.42 -11.54 -13.40
N MET A 170 0.35 -10.53 -12.96
CA MET A 170 1.77 -10.67 -12.63
C MET A 170 2.01 -11.36 -11.28
N GLN A 171 1.17 -11.06 -10.30
CA GLN A 171 1.29 -11.53 -8.92
C GLN A 171 -0.11 -11.88 -8.36
N PRO A 172 -0.64 -13.06 -8.68
CA PRO A 172 -1.95 -13.49 -8.17
C PRO A 172 -1.99 -13.50 -6.65
N SER A 173 -2.84 -12.68 -6.05
CA SER A 173 -2.94 -12.53 -4.60
C SER A 173 -4.34 -12.06 -4.18
N PRO A 174 -4.96 -12.66 -3.15
CA PRO A 174 -6.26 -12.21 -2.65
C PRO A 174 -6.19 -10.79 -2.08
N VAL A 175 -5.01 -10.36 -1.60
CA VAL A 175 -4.80 -8.99 -1.12
C VAL A 175 -4.77 -8.00 -2.28
N VAL A 176 -4.23 -8.37 -3.44
CA VAL A 176 -4.26 -7.52 -4.63
C VAL A 176 -5.70 -7.35 -5.12
N THR A 177 -6.48 -8.43 -5.15
CA THR A 177 -7.92 -8.37 -5.48
C THR A 177 -8.72 -7.54 -4.48
N LEU A 178 -8.43 -7.66 -3.18
CA LEU A 178 -9.03 -6.79 -2.17
C LEU A 178 -8.73 -5.30 -2.43
N ASN A 179 -7.47 -4.96 -2.72
CA ASN A 179 -7.08 -3.58 -3.02
C ASN A 179 -7.76 -3.06 -4.29
N ARG A 180 -7.86 -3.90 -5.32
CA ARG A 180 -8.58 -3.59 -6.56
C ARG A 180 -10.05 -3.30 -6.33
N ALA A 181 -10.71 -4.00 -5.39
CA ALA A 181 -12.12 -3.79 -5.09
C ALA A 181 -12.42 -2.35 -4.62
N VAL A 182 -11.45 -1.64 -4.03
CA VAL A 182 -11.58 -0.21 -3.71
C VAL A 182 -11.75 0.62 -4.99
N ALA A 183 -10.90 0.39 -6.00
CA ALA A 183 -11.02 1.06 -7.29
C ALA A 183 -12.33 0.70 -8.00
N VAL A 184 -12.72 -0.57 -7.94
CA VAL A 184 -14.00 -1.04 -8.49
C VAL A 184 -15.19 -0.38 -7.81
N SER A 185 -15.15 -0.15 -6.50
CA SER A 185 -16.20 0.56 -5.78
C SER A 185 -16.35 1.99 -6.30
N LYS A 186 -15.23 2.68 -6.55
CA LYS A 186 -15.22 4.06 -7.07
C LYS A 186 -15.68 4.16 -8.54
N VAL A 187 -15.45 3.12 -9.36
CA VAL A 187 -15.80 3.11 -10.79
C VAL A 187 -17.18 2.53 -11.08
N ARG A 188 -17.51 1.41 -10.44
CA ARG A 188 -18.71 0.59 -10.74
C ARG A 188 -19.69 0.51 -9.57
N GLY A 189 -19.34 1.09 -8.43
CA GLY A 189 -20.18 1.13 -7.24
C GLY A 189 -19.93 0.01 -6.24
N PRO A 190 -20.48 0.15 -5.02
CA PRO A 190 -20.16 -0.72 -3.90
C PRO A 190 -20.67 -2.16 -4.05
N GLY A 191 -21.75 -2.39 -4.81
CA GLY A 191 -22.29 -3.74 -5.06
C GLY A 191 -21.33 -4.64 -5.86
N GLU A 192 -20.75 -4.11 -6.93
CA GLU A 192 -19.75 -4.82 -7.75
C GLU A 192 -18.47 -5.10 -6.96
N ALA A 193 -18.04 -4.14 -6.13
CA ALA A 193 -16.90 -4.33 -5.25
C ALA A 193 -17.16 -5.40 -4.17
N LEU A 194 -18.36 -5.43 -3.60
CA LEU A 194 -18.74 -6.42 -2.60
C LEU A 194 -18.75 -7.83 -3.19
N ALA A 195 -19.40 -8.01 -4.35
CA ALA A 195 -19.42 -9.28 -5.07
C ALA A 195 -18.02 -9.76 -5.46
N MET A 196 -17.10 -8.83 -5.75
CA MET A 196 -15.69 -9.15 -6.04
C MET A 196 -14.94 -9.72 -4.83
N ILE A 197 -15.22 -9.24 -3.62
CA ILE A 197 -14.48 -9.65 -2.42
C ILE A 197 -15.13 -10.82 -1.68
N GLU A 198 -16.43 -11.05 -1.82
CA GLU A 198 -17.15 -12.15 -1.15
C GLU A 198 -16.45 -13.52 -1.30
N PRO A 199 -15.98 -13.94 -2.50
CA PRO A 199 -15.25 -15.21 -2.65
C PRO A 199 -13.90 -15.28 -1.92
N LEU A 200 -13.37 -14.15 -1.43
CA LEU A 200 -12.07 -14.08 -0.75
C LEU A 200 -12.18 -14.32 0.76
N GLU A 201 -13.40 -14.34 1.32
CA GLU A 201 -13.65 -14.32 2.77
C GLU A 201 -12.95 -15.47 3.51
N GLU A 202 -12.99 -16.69 2.98
CA GLU A 202 -12.32 -17.84 3.60
C GLU A 202 -10.80 -17.62 3.67
N ARG A 203 -10.20 -17.18 2.55
CA ARG A 203 -8.75 -16.96 2.40
C ARG A 203 -8.25 -15.75 3.19
N LEU A 204 -9.12 -14.80 3.49
CA LEU A 204 -8.81 -13.55 4.21
C LEU A 204 -9.49 -13.47 5.59
N SER A 205 -9.92 -14.62 6.14
CA SER A 205 -10.67 -14.72 7.39
C SER A 205 -9.95 -14.20 8.64
N GLY A 206 -8.61 -14.09 8.58
CA GLY A 206 -7.77 -13.48 9.61
C GLY A 206 -7.27 -12.07 9.27
N TYR A 207 -7.73 -11.47 8.17
CA TYR A 207 -7.21 -10.18 7.69
C TYR A 207 -8.22 -9.06 7.95
N PHE A 208 -7.93 -8.20 8.93
CA PHE A 208 -8.90 -7.18 9.37
C PHE A 208 -9.31 -6.20 8.25
N HIS A 209 -8.39 -5.87 7.32
CA HIS A 209 -8.68 -4.98 6.19
C HIS A 209 -9.77 -5.53 5.27
N PHE A 210 -9.90 -6.85 5.15
CA PHE A 210 -11.00 -7.48 4.41
C PHE A 210 -12.36 -7.09 5.01
N PHE A 211 -12.49 -7.28 6.31
CA PHE A 211 -13.72 -7.00 7.03
C PHE A 211 -14.01 -5.50 7.12
N GLY A 212 -12.98 -4.66 7.21
CA GLY A 212 -13.11 -3.20 7.14
C GLY A 212 -13.70 -2.74 5.79
N LEU A 213 -13.17 -3.24 4.67
CA LEU A 213 -13.72 -2.92 3.35
C LEU A 213 -15.15 -3.47 3.18
N LYS A 214 -15.38 -4.73 3.58
CA LYS A 214 -16.72 -5.36 3.52
C LYS A 214 -17.75 -4.54 4.27
N GLY A 215 -17.44 -4.12 5.50
CA GLY A 215 -18.32 -3.25 6.31
C GLY A 215 -18.58 -1.91 5.63
N GLY A 216 -17.56 -1.27 5.06
CA GLY A 216 -17.72 0.00 4.37
C GLY A 216 -18.60 -0.08 3.12
N LEU A 217 -18.44 -1.13 2.32
CA LEU A 217 -19.29 -1.38 1.14
C LEU A 217 -20.73 -1.68 1.54
N LEU A 218 -20.95 -2.45 2.62
CA LEU A 218 -22.29 -2.75 3.14
C LEU A 218 -22.99 -1.50 3.67
N MET A 219 -22.28 -0.58 4.33
CA MET A 219 -22.84 0.72 4.74
C MET A 219 -23.31 1.55 3.55
N GLN A 220 -22.51 1.62 2.47
CA GLN A 220 -22.87 2.33 1.24
C GLN A 220 -24.06 1.70 0.50
N LEU A 221 -24.41 0.46 0.84
CA LEU A 221 -25.55 -0.28 0.31
C LEU A 221 -26.76 -0.30 1.28
N ASP A 222 -26.75 0.53 2.33
CA ASP A 222 -27.77 0.57 3.38
C ASP A 222 -27.96 -0.76 4.15
N ARG A 223 -26.96 -1.65 4.14
CA ARG A 223 -26.95 -2.96 4.83
C ARG A 223 -26.30 -2.87 6.21
N GLY A 224 -26.82 -1.99 7.06
CA GLY A 224 -26.20 -1.61 8.33
C GLY A 224 -25.98 -2.75 9.33
N ASP A 225 -26.91 -3.70 9.44
CA ASP A 225 -26.77 -4.84 10.36
C ASP A 225 -25.62 -5.76 9.97
N GLU A 226 -25.47 -6.04 8.67
CA GLU A 226 -24.36 -6.84 8.14
C GLU A 226 -23.03 -6.08 8.23
N ALA A 227 -23.06 -4.76 7.98
CA ALA A 227 -21.89 -3.92 8.14
C ALA A 227 -21.36 -3.95 9.57
N ARG A 228 -22.25 -3.90 10.57
CA ARG A 228 -21.88 -4.02 11.99
C ARG A 228 -21.14 -5.32 12.27
N VAL A 229 -21.65 -6.46 11.80
CA VAL A 229 -21.00 -7.76 11.97
C VAL A 229 -19.60 -7.77 11.34
N ALA A 230 -19.45 -7.21 10.14
CA ALA A 230 -18.15 -7.10 9.48
C ALA A 230 -17.20 -6.20 10.29
N PHE A 231 -17.64 -5.04 10.76
CA PHE A 231 -16.82 -4.15 11.56
C PHE A 231 -16.42 -4.73 12.91
N ASP A 232 -17.32 -5.44 13.61
CA ASP A 232 -17.00 -6.14 14.85
C ASP A 232 -15.90 -7.17 14.61
N ARG A 233 -15.96 -7.88 13.48
CA ARG A 233 -14.91 -8.82 13.08
C ARG A 233 -13.59 -8.12 12.75
N ALA A 234 -13.63 -6.97 12.08
CA ALA A 234 -12.45 -6.16 11.79
C ALA A 234 -11.77 -5.70 13.09
N ILE A 235 -12.54 -5.19 14.05
CA ILE A 235 -12.04 -4.75 15.36
C ILE A 235 -11.45 -5.92 16.15
N ALA A 236 -12.10 -7.09 16.14
CA ALA A 236 -11.60 -8.28 16.82
C ALA A 236 -10.27 -8.82 16.24
N LEU A 237 -9.99 -8.53 14.97
CA LEU A 237 -8.76 -8.94 14.27
C LEU A 237 -7.67 -7.86 14.26
N ALA A 238 -7.95 -6.65 14.75
CA ALA A 238 -6.96 -5.59 14.88
C ALA A 238 -5.91 -6.00 15.91
N ASN A 239 -4.64 -5.99 15.51
CA ASN A 239 -3.52 -6.42 16.36
C ASN A 239 -2.99 -5.28 17.22
N THR A 240 -3.34 -4.03 16.89
CA THR A 240 -2.92 -2.84 17.63
C THR A 240 -4.09 -1.90 17.91
N ALA A 241 -3.94 -1.08 18.96
CA ALA A 241 -4.90 -0.02 19.28
C ALA A 241 -5.05 1.00 18.12
N ALA A 242 -3.98 1.25 17.37
CA ALA A 242 -3.97 2.15 16.22
C ALA A 242 -4.79 1.59 15.04
N GLU A 243 -4.65 0.30 14.74
CA GLU A 243 -5.47 -0.38 13.73
C GLU A 243 -6.95 -0.35 14.11
N ALA A 244 -7.26 -0.61 15.39
CA ALA A 244 -8.62 -0.54 15.91
C ALA A 244 -9.20 0.90 15.86
N ALA A 245 -8.39 1.91 16.18
CA ALA A 245 -8.76 3.32 16.08
C ALA A 245 -9.01 3.74 14.63
N HIS A 246 -8.16 3.33 13.69
CA HIS A 246 -8.34 3.59 12.26
C HIS A 246 -9.64 2.97 11.72
N ILE A 247 -9.96 1.73 12.11
CA ILE A 247 -11.23 1.09 11.74
C ILE A 247 -12.40 1.90 12.29
N ARG A 248 -12.35 2.32 13.56
CA ARG A 248 -13.41 3.14 14.19
C ARG A 248 -13.58 4.49 13.53
N MET A 249 -12.49 5.18 13.20
CA MET A 249 -12.55 6.45 12.47
C MET A 249 -13.20 6.29 11.09
N HIS A 250 -12.88 5.20 10.39
CA HIS A 250 -13.50 4.89 9.11
C HIS A 250 -15.00 4.58 9.25
N ILE A 251 -15.39 3.84 10.29
CA ILE A 251 -16.80 3.60 10.64
C ILE A 251 -17.51 4.93 10.93
N ASP A 252 -16.94 5.77 11.77
CA ASP A 252 -17.53 7.05 12.16
C ASP A 252 -17.69 8.00 10.96
N ARG A 253 -16.75 7.97 10.01
CA ARG A 253 -16.90 8.68 8.73
C ARG A 253 -18.06 8.13 7.92
N LEU A 254 -18.11 6.81 7.69
CA LEU A 254 -19.18 6.22 6.89
C LEU A 254 -20.57 6.47 7.51
N ILE A 255 -20.64 6.57 8.84
CA ILE A 255 -21.85 6.99 9.56
C ILE A 255 -22.16 8.48 9.31
N LYS A 256 -21.15 9.36 9.29
CA LYS A 256 -21.33 10.81 9.04
C LYS A 256 -21.68 11.13 7.58
N ASP A 257 -20.99 10.49 6.64
CA ASP A 257 -21.23 10.61 5.20
C ASP A 257 -22.59 9.96 4.81
N GLY A 258 -23.13 9.11 5.68
CA GLY A 258 -24.45 8.47 5.58
C GLY A 258 -25.62 9.23 6.24
N ALA A 259 -25.56 10.54 6.49
CA ALA A 259 -26.76 11.29 6.89
C ALA A 259 -27.81 11.23 5.74
N VAL A 260 -28.98 10.58 5.82
CA VAL A 260 -30.03 10.43 6.86
C VAL A 260 -30.83 9.13 6.59
N ARG A 261 -31.14 8.26 7.58
CA ARG A 261 -32.40 8.33 8.36
C ARG A 261 -32.34 7.53 9.68
N PRO A 262 -32.83 8.09 10.81
CA PRO A 262 -33.05 7.31 12.02
C PRO A 262 -34.06 6.18 11.76
N PRO A 263 -34.00 5.07 12.53
CA PRO A 263 -34.91 3.96 12.37
C PRO A 263 -36.36 4.47 12.42
N ALA A 264 -37.17 4.02 11.46
CA ALA A 264 -38.61 4.29 11.48
C ALA A 264 -39.14 3.83 12.85
N LYS A 265 -39.68 4.77 13.63
CA LYS A 265 -40.50 4.42 14.78
C LYS A 265 -41.56 3.45 14.27
N LYS A 266 -41.57 2.23 14.82
CA LYS A 266 -42.68 1.30 14.62
C LYS A 266 -43.97 2.06 14.95
N ALA A 267 -44.81 2.28 13.94
CA ALA A 267 -46.19 2.64 14.19
C ALA A 267 -46.86 1.40 14.81
N ASN A 268 -47.61 1.65 15.88
CA ASN A 268 -48.31 0.71 16.76
C ASN A 268 -48.82 -0.57 16.09
#